data_AF-A0A2D8VDF5-F1
#
_entry.id   AF-A0A2D8VDF5-F1
#
_cell.length_a   1.000
_cell.length_b   1.000
_cell.length_c   1.000
_cell.angle_alpha   90.00
_cell.angle_beta   90.00
_cell.angle_gamma   90.00
#
_symmetry.space_group_name_H-M   'P 1'
#
loop_
_entity.id
_entity.type
_entity.pdbx_description
1 polymer ?
#
loop_
_entity_poly.entity_id
_entity_poly.type
_entity_poly.pdbx_seq_one_letter_code
_entity_poly.pdbx_strand_id
1 'polypeptide(L)'
;MKFLNSYPDQKFSGGSHFLYGNYYAIQCMYQMGESHFNAYYPRIRDSLLQKQNKSDGRWSIKEGDTYSTSMAILILGVPYRFLPIYQR
;
A
#
# COMPACT_ATOMS: atom_id res chain seq x y z
N MET A 1 19.12 -0.15 6.65
CA MET A 1 18.20 -0.25 5.50
C MET A 1 18.23 -1.60 4.73
N LYS A 2 18.82 -2.69 5.25
CA LYS A 2 18.84 -4.00 4.53
C LYS A 2 17.46 -4.67 4.40
N PHE A 3 16.55 -4.47 5.35
CA PHE A 3 15.24 -5.16 5.40
C PHE A 3 14.25 -4.69 4.31
N LEU A 4 14.33 -3.43 3.86
CA LEU A 4 13.43 -2.89 2.84
C LEU A 4 13.82 -3.31 1.41
N ASN A 5 15.10 -3.56 1.15
CA ASN A 5 15.57 -4.11 -0.13
C ASN A 5 15.17 -5.58 -0.34
N SER A 6 14.87 -6.30 0.73
CA SER A 6 14.42 -7.69 0.70
C SER A 6 12.93 -7.80 1.05
N TYR A 7 12.12 -6.77 0.75
CA TYR A 7 10.70 -6.80 1.09
C TYR A 7 10.04 -8.01 0.43
N PRO A 8 9.67 -9.06 1.19
CA PRO A 8 9.38 -10.36 0.60
C PRO A 8 8.07 -10.33 -0.16
N ASP A 9 8.00 -11.06 -1.27
CA ASP A 9 6.82 -11.09 -2.15
C ASP A 9 5.52 -11.47 -1.42
N GLN A 10 5.66 -12.26 -0.36
CA GLN A 10 4.57 -12.64 0.54
C GLN A 10 3.88 -11.44 1.20
N LYS A 11 4.55 -10.29 1.35
CA LYS A 11 3.93 -9.06 1.89
C LYS A 11 2.93 -8.41 0.95
N PHE A 12 2.87 -8.84 -0.31
CA PHE A 12 1.88 -8.40 -1.30
C PHE A 12 0.73 -9.39 -1.46
N SER A 13 0.85 -10.64 -1.00
CA SER A 13 -0.22 -11.64 -1.17
C SER A 13 -1.29 -11.56 -0.07
N GLY A 14 -0.94 -11.11 1.13
CA GLY A 14 -1.86 -10.93 2.25
C GLY A 14 -1.19 -11.15 3.59
N GLY A 15 -1.99 -11.42 4.63
CA GLY A 15 -1.51 -11.74 5.98
C GLY A 15 -2.09 -10.84 7.06
N SER A 16 -1.77 -11.16 8.31
CA SER A 16 -2.11 -10.31 9.46
C SER A 16 -1.50 -8.92 9.26
N HIS A 17 -2.32 -7.87 9.45
CA HIS A 17 -1.93 -6.47 9.29
C HIS A 17 -1.44 -6.09 7.88
N PHE A 18 -1.89 -6.77 6.82
CA PHE A 18 -1.50 -6.47 5.43
C PHE A 18 -1.62 -4.99 5.05
N LEU A 19 -2.79 -4.38 5.28
CA LEU A 19 -3.03 -2.98 4.92
C LEU A 19 -2.18 -2.02 5.76
N TYR A 20 -2.12 -2.27 7.06
CA TYR A 20 -1.32 -1.46 7.98
C TYR A 20 0.17 -1.50 7.63
N GLY A 21 0.73 -2.69 7.41
CA GLY A 21 2.14 -2.85 7.05
C GLY A 21 2.47 -2.21 5.71
N ASN A 22 1.61 -2.38 4.69
CA ASN A 22 1.83 -1.79 3.38
C ASN A 22 1.69 -0.26 3.38
N TYR A 23 0.86 0.31 4.26
CA TYR A 23 0.74 1.76 4.43
C TYR A 23 2.04 2.40 4.94
N TYR A 24 2.72 1.80 5.90
CA TYR A 24 4.03 2.31 6.33
C TYR A 24 5.14 1.97 5.33
N ALA A 25 5.10 0.79 4.72
CA ALA A 25 6.11 0.39 3.74
C ALA A 25 6.15 1.35 2.54
N ILE A 26 5.00 1.74 1.98
CA ILE A 26 4.96 2.68 0.85
C ILE A 26 5.52 4.07 1.23
N GLN A 27 5.31 4.53 2.48
CA GLN A 27 5.92 5.76 2.99
C GLN A 27 7.45 5.65 3.03
N CYS A 28 7.98 4.54 3.54
CA CYS A 28 9.42 4.30 3.56
C CYS A 28 10.00 4.24 2.15
N MET A 29 9.34 3.54 1.20
CA MET A 29 9.81 3.46 -0.18
C MET A 29 9.83 4.82 -0.86
N TYR A 30 8.82 5.66 -0.59
CA TYR A 30 8.80 7.04 -1.08
C TYR A 30 9.96 7.87 -0.52
N GLN A 31 10.26 7.75 0.77
CA GLN A 31 11.38 8.46 1.40
C GLN A 31 12.76 7.98 0.91
N MET A 32 12.88 6.70 0.54
CA MET A 32 14.11 6.12 -0.02
C MET A 32 14.41 6.58 -1.45
N GLY A 33 13.45 7.22 -2.12
CA GLY A 33 13.62 7.81 -3.44
C GLY A 33 12.84 7.08 -4.54
N GLU A 34 12.86 7.67 -5.74
CA GLU A 34 11.99 7.27 -6.85
C GLU A 34 12.23 5.83 -7.32
N SER A 35 13.47 5.34 -7.32
CA SER A 35 13.78 3.97 -7.76
C SER A 35 13.06 2.92 -6.91
N HIS A 36 13.10 3.07 -5.59
CA HIS A 36 12.44 2.16 -4.65
C HIS A 36 10.92 2.29 -4.73
N PHE A 37 10.42 3.51 -4.81
CA PHE A 37 8.99 3.76 -4.98
C PHE A 37 8.44 3.16 -6.29
N ASN A 38 9.12 3.37 -7.42
CA ASN A 38 8.70 2.89 -8.73
C ASN A 38 8.74 1.36 -8.84
N ALA A 39 9.64 0.69 -8.11
CA ALA A 39 9.65 -0.77 -8.00
C ALA A 39 8.53 -1.30 -7.09
N TYR A 40 8.18 -0.58 -6.03
CA TYR A 40 7.21 -1.02 -5.02
C TYR A 40 5.76 -0.74 -5.41
N TYR A 41 5.48 0.47 -5.88
CA TYR A 41 4.11 0.98 -6.07
C TYR A 41 3.26 0.11 -7.02
N PRO A 42 3.75 -0.29 -8.21
CA PRO A 42 2.96 -1.13 -9.11
C PRO A 42 2.53 -2.44 -8.44
N ARG A 43 3.40 -3.04 -7.63
CA ARG A 43 3.13 -4.32 -6.96
C ARG A 43 2.02 -4.23 -5.91
N ILE A 44 2.08 -3.22 -5.05
CA ILE A 44 1.03 -3.02 -4.03
C ILE A 44 -0.27 -2.54 -4.67
N ARG A 45 -0.20 -1.69 -5.69
CA ARG A 45 -1.36 -1.25 -6.47
C ARG A 45 -2.08 -2.45 -7.05
N ASP A 46 -1.37 -3.33 -7.75
CA ASP A 46 -1.98 -4.47 -8.44
C ASP A 46 -2.59 -5.46 -7.43
N SER A 47 -1.92 -5.69 -6.30
CA SER A 47 -2.48 -6.50 -5.21
C SER A 47 -3.78 -5.92 -4.64
N LEU A 48 -3.81 -4.60 -4.39
CA LEU A 48 -5.02 -3.94 -3.90
C LEU A 48 -6.14 -4.00 -4.94
N LEU A 49 -5.85 -3.70 -6.22
CA LEU A 49 -6.85 -3.74 -7.28
C LEU A 49 -7.40 -5.16 -7.54
N GLN A 50 -6.58 -6.20 -7.36
CA GLN A 50 -7.04 -7.60 -7.43
C GLN A 50 -7.98 -7.95 -6.27
N LYS A 51 -7.73 -7.39 -5.07
CA LYS A 51 -8.53 -7.63 -3.86
C LYS A 51 -9.77 -6.73 -3.74
N GLN A 52 -9.88 -5.70 -4.57
CA GLN A 52 -11.00 -4.80 -4.57
C GLN A 52 -12.26 -5.50 -5.07
N ASN A 53 -13.35 -5.41 -4.33
CA ASN A 53 -14.65 -5.88 -4.81
C ASN A 53 -15.08 -5.08 -6.04
N LYS A 54 -15.46 -5.77 -7.11
CA LYS A 54 -15.82 -5.16 -8.40
C LYS A 54 -17.24 -4.59 -8.43
N SER A 55 -18.12 -5.01 -7.53
CA SER A 55 -19.51 -4.51 -7.49
C SER A 55 -19.66 -3.18 -6.75
N ASP A 56 -18.90 -2.99 -5.67
CA ASP A 56 -19.04 -1.83 -4.77
C ASP A 56 -17.71 -1.09 -4.50
N GLY A 57 -16.59 -1.57 -5.04
CA GLY A 57 -15.29 -0.93 -4.92
C GLY A 57 -14.63 -1.02 -3.55
N ARG A 58 -15.22 -1.74 -2.59
CA ARG A 58 -14.69 -1.82 -1.23
C ARG A 58 -13.56 -2.85 -1.11
N TRP A 59 -12.77 -2.70 -0.04
CA TRP A 59 -11.93 -3.77 0.48
C TRP A 59 -12.57 -4.29 1.77
N SER A 60 -12.54 -5.61 1.97
CA SER A 60 -13.10 -6.24 3.16
C SER A 60 -12.06 -7.13 3.81
N ILE A 61 -11.67 -6.79 5.04
CA ILE A 61 -10.83 -7.62 5.92
C ILE A 61 -11.51 -7.73 7.30
N LYS A 62 -10.98 -8.57 8.18
CA LYS A 62 -11.53 -8.86 9.51
C LYS A 62 -11.73 -7.60 10.37
N GLU A 63 -10.89 -6.59 10.19
CA GLU A 63 -10.87 -5.31 10.89
C GLU A 63 -11.97 -4.33 10.40
N GLY A 64 -12.74 -4.68 9.37
CA GLY A 64 -13.92 -3.95 8.90
C GLY A 64 -13.73 -3.20 7.58
N ASP A 65 -14.83 -3.03 6.85
CA ASP A 65 -14.83 -2.52 5.47
C ASP A 65 -14.41 -1.04 5.38
N THR A 66 -14.85 -0.20 6.34
CA THR A 66 -14.47 1.21 6.39
C THR A 66 -12.98 1.37 6.56
N TYR A 67 -12.40 0.71 7.58
CA TYR A 67 -10.96 0.74 7.84
C TYR A 67 -10.16 0.24 6.64
N SER A 68 -10.61 -0.88 6.06
CA SER A 68 -9.95 -1.49 4.90
C SER A 68 -9.90 -0.56 3.70
N THR A 69 -11.05 0.02 3.39
CA THR A 69 -11.22 0.87 2.22
C THR A 69 -10.44 2.17 2.39
N SER A 70 -10.48 2.79 3.58
CA SER A 70 -9.68 3.97 3.89
C SER A 70 -8.18 3.69 3.74
N MET A 71 -7.68 2.58 4.28
CA MET A 71 -6.26 2.22 4.14
C MET A 71 -5.85 1.94 2.69
N ALA A 72 -6.68 1.21 1.93
CA ALA A 72 -6.41 0.96 0.52
C ALA A 72 -6.35 2.27 -0.29
N ILE A 73 -7.28 3.19 -0.05
CA ILE A 73 -7.29 4.51 -0.69
C ILE A 73 -6.04 5.31 -0.31
N LEU A 74 -5.62 5.30 0.96
CA LEU A 74 -4.41 6.01 1.39
C LEU A 74 -3.14 5.47 0.69
N ILE A 75 -3.04 4.16 0.51
CA ILE A 75 -1.91 3.53 -0.20
C ILE A 75 -1.95 3.86 -1.69
N LEU A 76 -3.11 3.74 -2.34
CA LEU A 76 -3.28 4.08 -3.76
C LEU A 76 -3.13 5.58 -4.02
N GLY A 77 -3.37 6.41 -3.01
CA GLY A 77 -3.30 7.87 -3.06
C GLY A 77 -1.89 8.44 -3.04
N VAL A 78 -0.87 7.66 -2.66
CA VAL A 78 0.51 8.16 -2.47
C VAL A 78 1.08 8.89 -3.70
N PRO A 79 0.92 8.40 -4.95
CA PRO A 79 1.44 9.11 -6.12
C PRO A 79 0.84 10.50 -6.34
N TYR A 80 -0.38 10.73 -5.84
CA TYR A 80 -1.05 12.02 -5.98
C TYR A 80 -0.57 13.07 -4.97
N ARG A 81 0.22 12.65 -3.97
CA ARG A 81 0.87 13.54 -2.99
C ARG A 81 -0.10 14.49 -2.26
N PHE A 82 -1.33 14.02 -2.03
CA PHE A 82 -2.34 14.80 -1.31
C PHE A 82 -2.05 14.97 0.18
N LEU A 83 -1.25 14.07 0.77
CA LEU A 83 -0.83 14.21 2.16
C LEU A 83 0.43 15.09 2.27
N PRO A 84 0.49 16.03 3.25
CA PRO A 84 1.64 16.91 3.45
C PRO A 84 2.98 16.19 3.58
N ILE A 85 2.98 14.96 4.10
CA ILE A 85 4.18 14.11 4.25
C ILE A 85 4.84 13.72 2.91
N TYR A 86 4.15 13.91 1.78
CA TYR A 86 4.64 13.62 0.44
C TYR A 86 5.01 14.87 -0.36
N GLN A 87 4.73 16.06 0.19
CA GLN A 87 5.13 17.34 -0.38
C GLN A 87 6.56 17.64 0.08
N ARG A 88 7.48 17.85 -0.88
CA ARG A 88 8.87 18.27 -0.65
C ARG A 88 9.12 19.58 -1.34
#